data_AF-A0A2S9YJI6-F1
#
_entry.id   AF-A0A2S9YJI6-F1
#
_cell.length_a   1.000
_cell.length_b   1.000
_cell.length_c   1.000
_cell.angle_alpha   90.00
_cell.angle_beta   90.00
_cell.angle_gamma   90.00
#
_symmetry.space_group_name_H-M   'P 1'
#
loop_
_entity.id
_entity.type
_entity.pdbx_description
1 polymer ?
#
loop_
_entity_poly.entity_id
_entity_poly.type
_entity_poly.pdbx_seq_one_letter_code
_entity_poly.pdbx_strand_id
1 'polypeptide(L)'
;MLRHYVLSLAFTLLACSTTSSTQPPPSDDHQQAPSSAGVDPSDEGGEGHATDDPKRPAGPQLPSGPTCDTTADCGEGQVCEGVGCEPGQGRCVSTERMCTRDLAEYCGCDGQTFTGSGSCPGARHAYRGPCTPNKEDGEPCSDGRQCRSGQCVGEGLEGCSKTALGVCGVATCTADEETYCSCNNTPMQRSGSCPNRQFAYRGPCEG
;
A
#
# COMPACT_ATOMS: atom_id res chain seq x y z
N MET A 1 -17.83 -21.12 -53.31
CA MET A 1 -18.78 -21.76 -52.36
C MET A 1 -18.41 -21.25 -50.97
N LEU A 2 -18.90 -20.11 -50.49
CA LEU A 2 -20.25 -19.73 -50.02
C LEU A 2 -20.57 -20.26 -48.60
N ARG A 3 -21.05 -19.33 -47.73
CA ARG A 3 -21.48 -19.40 -46.30
C ARG A 3 -20.41 -18.85 -45.33
N HIS A 4 -20.43 -17.62 -44.80
CA HIS A 4 -21.48 -16.67 -44.40
C HIS A 4 -22.48 -17.27 -43.40
N TYR A 5 -22.10 -17.27 -42.12
CA TYR A 5 -23.02 -17.39 -40.99
C TYR A 5 -23.06 -16.04 -40.27
N VAL A 6 -24.11 -15.28 -40.58
CA VAL A 6 -24.54 -14.08 -39.85
C VAL A 6 -25.42 -14.59 -38.71
N LEU A 7 -24.95 -14.50 -37.46
CA LEU A 7 -25.78 -14.75 -36.28
C LEU A 7 -26.06 -13.39 -35.63
N SER A 8 -27.27 -12.88 -35.89
CA SER A 8 -27.83 -11.69 -35.26
C SER A 8 -28.15 -11.98 -33.80
N LEU A 9 -27.45 -11.35 -32.86
CA LEU A 9 -27.84 -11.32 -31.45
C LEU A 9 -28.49 -9.97 -31.15
N ALA A 10 -29.79 -9.99 -30.89
CA ALA A 10 -30.59 -8.85 -30.49
C ALA A 10 -30.17 -8.36 -29.10
N PHE A 11 -29.66 -7.13 -29.03
CA PHE A 11 -29.37 -6.44 -27.77
C PHE A 11 -30.62 -5.69 -27.31
N THR A 12 -31.29 -6.23 -26.30
CA THR A 12 -32.45 -5.63 -25.64
C THR A 12 -31.96 -4.51 -24.71
N LEU A 13 -32.30 -3.26 -25.04
CA LEU A 13 -32.04 -2.07 -24.22
C LEU A 13 -32.95 -2.07 -22.99
N LEU A 14 -32.39 -2.38 -21.82
CA LEU A 14 -33.03 -2.10 -20.52
C LEU A 14 -32.63 -0.70 -20.07
N ALA A 15 -33.60 0.21 -20.08
CA ALA A 15 -33.48 1.56 -19.55
C ALA A 15 -33.36 1.53 -18.02
N CYS A 16 -32.22 1.97 -17.48
CA CYS A 16 -32.07 2.20 -16.05
C CYS A 16 -32.50 3.64 -15.71
N SER A 17 -33.53 3.74 -14.87
CA SER A 17 -34.04 4.99 -14.30
C SER A 17 -32.98 5.70 -13.46
N THR A 18 -32.63 6.92 -13.85
CA THR A 18 -31.79 7.84 -13.08
C THR A 18 -32.56 8.37 -11.87
N THR A 19 -32.32 7.78 -10.69
CA THR A 19 -32.78 8.33 -9.41
C THR A 19 -31.74 9.31 -8.89
N SER A 20 -31.93 10.60 -9.12
CA SER A 20 -31.14 11.67 -8.50
C SER A 20 -31.46 11.77 -7.01
N SER A 21 -30.58 11.27 -6.16
CA SER A 21 -30.66 11.48 -4.71
C SER A 21 -30.10 12.85 -4.37
N THR A 22 -30.99 13.78 -3.97
CA THR A 22 -30.62 15.09 -3.44
C THR A 22 -30.22 14.91 -1.98
N GLN A 23 -28.93 14.91 -1.70
CA GLN A 23 -28.40 14.87 -0.34
C GLN A 23 -28.41 16.29 0.26
N PRO A 24 -29.02 16.53 1.43
CA PRO A 24 -29.00 17.83 2.10
C PRO A 24 -27.57 18.17 2.62
N PRO A 25 -27.22 19.46 2.74
CA PRO A 25 -25.92 19.89 3.24
C PRO A 25 -25.74 19.50 4.71
N PRO A 26 -24.50 19.16 5.15
CA PRO A 26 -24.21 18.88 6.55
C PRO A 26 -24.29 20.16 7.40
N SER A 27 -24.85 20.03 8.60
CA SER A 27 -24.91 21.08 9.62
C SER A 27 -23.57 21.21 10.35
N ASP A 28 -23.04 22.44 10.39
CA ASP A 28 -21.91 22.83 11.24
C ASP A 28 -22.38 23.00 12.70
N ASP A 29 -22.13 21.99 13.54
CA ASP A 29 -22.22 22.11 15.00
C ASP A 29 -20.83 22.03 15.62
N HIS A 30 -20.19 23.18 15.77
CA HIS A 30 -19.01 23.36 16.64
C HIS A 30 -19.47 23.50 18.09
N GLN A 31 -19.54 22.38 18.82
CA GLN A 31 -19.64 22.40 20.28
C GLN A 31 -18.26 22.52 20.95
N GLN A 32 -18.23 23.44 21.90
CA GLN A 32 -17.10 23.99 22.64
C GLN A 32 -16.34 22.95 23.47
N ALA A 33 -15.01 23.12 23.54
CA ALA A 33 -14.15 22.46 24.50
C ALA A 33 -14.28 23.11 25.89
N PRO A 34 -14.43 22.33 26.97
CA PRO A 34 -14.19 22.84 28.32
C PRO A 34 -12.69 22.77 28.65
N SER A 35 -12.13 23.93 28.98
CA SER A 35 -10.91 24.09 29.77
C SER A 35 -11.02 23.32 31.09
N SER A 36 -9.94 22.68 31.52
CA SER A 36 -9.77 22.30 32.92
C SER A 36 -8.32 22.53 33.35
N ALA A 37 -8.22 23.36 34.39
CA ALA A 37 -7.02 23.79 35.06
C ALA A 37 -6.34 22.65 35.84
N GLY A 38 -5.05 22.83 36.10
CA GLY A 38 -4.16 21.83 36.66
C GLY A 38 -4.30 21.54 38.15
N VAL A 39 -3.56 20.51 38.57
CA VAL A 39 -3.12 20.28 39.95
C VAL A 39 -1.79 19.50 39.91
N ASP A 40 -0.77 20.06 40.54
CA ASP A 40 0.43 19.43 41.16
C ASP A 40 0.28 19.80 42.67
N PRO A 41 0.82 19.10 43.70
CA PRO A 41 1.95 18.16 43.67
C PRO A 41 1.93 16.98 44.69
N SER A 42 3.01 16.18 44.64
CA SER A 42 3.65 15.41 45.73
C SER A 42 2.91 14.24 46.40
N ASP A 43 3.46 13.02 46.27
CA ASP A 43 3.53 12.06 47.39
C ASP A 43 4.73 11.09 47.23
N GLU A 44 5.23 10.64 48.37
CA GLU A 44 6.57 10.14 48.66
C GLU A 44 6.77 8.62 48.44
N GLY A 45 8.02 8.23 48.18
CA GLY A 45 8.67 7.09 48.85
C GLY A 45 8.21 5.67 48.51
N GLY A 46 8.76 5.12 47.42
CA GLY A 46 8.72 3.67 47.15
C GLY A 46 10.01 3.18 46.50
N GLU A 47 10.98 2.77 47.30
CA GLU A 47 12.21 2.11 46.84
C GLU A 47 11.88 0.69 46.34
N GLY A 48 11.70 0.56 45.02
CA GLY A 48 11.59 -0.70 44.31
C GLY A 48 12.34 -0.60 42.98
N HIS A 49 13.61 -0.96 43.00
CA HIS A 49 14.52 -0.94 41.85
C HIS A 49 14.05 -1.94 40.76
N ALA A 50 13.19 -1.47 39.86
CA ALA A 50 13.01 -2.02 38.53
C ALA A 50 13.30 -0.86 37.58
N THR A 51 14.30 -1.01 36.72
CA THR A 51 14.69 0.02 35.76
C THR A 51 13.52 0.30 34.82
N ASP A 52 12.79 1.40 35.09
CA ASP A 52 11.85 2.06 34.20
C ASP A 52 12.59 2.47 32.92
N ASP A 53 12.74 1.52 32.00
CA ASP A 53 13.15 1.79 30.64
C ASP A 53 12.02 2.65 30.02
N PRO A 54 12.26 3.92 29.68
CA PRO A 54 11.22 4.82 29.21
C PRO A 54 10.53 4.19 28.01
N LYS A 55 9.28 3.76 28.22
CA LYS A 55 8.43 3.04 27.27
C LYS A 55 8.51 3.70 25.90
N ARG A 56 9.40 3.18 25.04
CA ARG A 56 9.61 3.68 23.69
C ARG A 56 8.25 3.72 23.01
N PRO A 57 7.80 4.87 22.46
CA PRO A 57 6.51 4.94 21.79
C PRO A 57 6.47 3.82 20.76
N ALA A 58 5.48 2.93 20.91
CA ALA A 58 5.32 1.81 20.00
C ALA A 58 5.24 2.38 18.59
N GLY A 59 6.19 2.02 17.73
CA GLY A 59 6.16 2.43 16.35
C GLY A 59 4.85 1.97 15.67
N PRO A 60 4.56 2.46 14.46
CA PRO A 60 3.36 2.06 13.72
C PRO A 60 3.28 0.53 13.66
N GLN A 61 2.32 -0.05 14.39
CA GLN A 61 2.14 -1.49 14.42
C GLN A 61 1.56 -1.90 13.06
N LEU A 62 2.28 -2.76 12.35
CA LEU A 62 1.73 -3.38 11.15
C LEU A 62 0.52 -4.24 11.55
N PRO A 63 -0.50 -4.33 10.69
CA PRO A 63 -1.64 -5.20 10.95
C PRO A 63 -1.17 -6.65 11.15
N SER A 64 -1.56 -7.23 12.29
CA SER A 64 -1.08 -8.52 12.79
C SER A 64 -2.03 -9.70 12.54
N GLY A 65 -2.97 -9.56 11.59
CA GLY A 65 -3.93 -10.61 11.27
C GLY A 65 -3.39 -11.74 10.37
N PRO A 66 -4.17 -12.82 10.15
CA PRO A 66 -3.85 -13.87 9.19
C PRO A 66 -3.59 -13.32 7.78
N THR A 67 -2.79 -14.05 7.00
CA THR A 67 -2.62 -13.80 5.56
C THR A 67 -3.94 -14.01 4.82
N CYS A 68 -4.24 -13.18 3.84
CA CYS A 68 -5.43 -13.33 2.99
C CYS A 68 -5.14 -12.94 1.54
N ASP A 69 -5.94 -13.48 0.63
CA ASP A 69 -5.94 -13.11 -0.78
C ASP A 69 -7.10 -12.19 -1.13
N THR A 70 -8.25 -12.42 -0.51
CA THR A 70 -9.51 -11.70 -0.69
C THR A 70 -10.21 -11.46 0.65
N THR A 71 -11.17 -10.53 0.69
CA THR A 71 -11.98 -10.27 1.90
C THR A 71 -12.78 -11.48 2.35
N ALA A 72 -13.11 -12.41 1.45
CA ALA A 72 -13.84 -13.64 1.79
C ALA A 72 -13.00 -14.61 2.65
N ASP A 73 -11.68 -14.44 2.68
CA ASP A 73 -10.79 -15.25 3.53
C ASP A 73 -10.78 -14.75 4.99
N CYS A 74 -11.39 -13.59 5.26
CA CYS A 74 -11.42 -12.95 6.56
C CYS A 74 -12.74 -13.18 7.29
N GLY A 75 -12.71 -13.07 8.62
CA GLY A 75 -13.92 -13.20 9.44
C GLY A 75 -14.89 -12.03 9.26
N GLU A 76 -16.10 -12.17 9.83
CA GLU A 76 -17.06 -11.08 9.89
C GLU A 76 -16.45 -9.82 10.55
N GLY A 77 -16.73 -8.64 9.97
CA GLY A 77 -16.15 -7.37 10.44
C GLY A 77 -14.67 -7.17 10.10
N GLN A 78 -14.12 -7.98 9.20
CA GLN A 78 -12.75 -7.84 8.71
C GLN A 78 -12.69 -7.64 7.20
N VAL A 79 -11.59 -7.04 6.75
CA VAL A 79 -11.28 -6.84 5.33
C VAL A 79 -9.87 -7.30 5.04
N CYS A 80 -9.64 -7.80 3.83
CA CYS A 80 -8.30 -8.16 3.37
C CYS A 80 -7.60 -6.92 2.81
N GLU A 81 -6.55 -6.46 3.48
CA GLU A 81 -5.81 -5.25 3.12
C GLU A 81 -4.30 -5.48 3.10
N GLY A 82 -3.58 -4.73 2.28
CA GLY A 82 -2.13 -4.74 2.26
C GLY A 82 -1.54 -4.16 0.98
N VAL A 83 -0.22 -3.94 1.00
CA VAL A 83 0.55 -3.60 -0.19
C VAL A 83 0.97 -4.91 -0.87
N GLY A 84 0.73 -4.99 -2.18
CA GLY A 84 1.15 -6.10 -3.02
C GLY A 84 0.00 -7.03 -3.45
N CYS A 85 0.19 -7.63 -4.62
CA CYS A 85 -0.84 -8.38 -5.34
C CYS A 85 -0.55 -9.87 -5.50
N GLU A 86 0.59 -10.35 -5.00
CA GLU A 86 0.89 -11.79 -5.00
C GLU A 86 0.11 -12.50 -3.89
N PRO A 87 -0.12 -13.81 -4.01
CA PRO A 87 -0.81 -14.57 -2.98
C PRO A 87 -0.17 -14.43 -1.57
N GLY A 88 -1.00 -14.31 -0.54
CA GLY A 88 -0.59 -14.21 0.86
C GLY A 88 -0.03 -12.85 1.31
N GLN A 89 -0.01 -11.86 0.43
CA GLN A 89 0.49 -10.51 0.76
C GLN A 89 -0.53 -9.64 1.50
N GLY A 90 -1.82 -10.01 1.49
CA GLY A 90 -2.85 -9.35 2.28
C GLY A 90 -2.82 -9.76 3.76
N ARG A 91 -3.45 -8.97 4.62
CA ARG A 91 -3.70 -9.24 6.03
C ARG A 91 -5.15 -8.95 6.37
N CYS A 92 -5.80 -9.86 7.09
CA CYS A 92 -7.14 -9.61 7.61
C CYS A 92 -7.08 -8.57 8.74
N VAL A 93 -7.85 -7.51 8.60
CA VAL A 93 -7.86 -6.38 9.53
C VAL A 93 -9.29 -5.96 9.85
N SER A 94 -9.54 -5.54 11.09
CA SER A 94 -10.89 -5.07 11.50
C SER A 94 -11.31 -3.84 10.70
N THR A 95 -12.55 -3.82 10.20
CA THR A 95 -13.15 -2.65 9.54
C THR A 95 -13.46 -1.51 10.49
N GLU A 96 -13.51 -1.76 11.80
CA GLU A 96 -13.83 -0.77 12.84
C GLU A 96 -12.58 -0.08 13.44
N ARG A 97 -11.40 -0.35 12.88
CA ARG A 97 -10.16 0.26 13.39
C ARG A 97 -10.11 1.76 13.12
N MET A 98 -9.37 2.47 13.97
CA MET A 98 -9.16 3.91 13.82
C MET A 98 -8.30 4.18 12.58
N CYS A 99 -8.89 4.86 11.60
CA CYS A 99 -8.24 5.26 10.37
C CYS A 99 -8.12 6.78 10.30
N THR A 100 -7.06 7.27 9.69
CA THR A 100 -6.89 8.70 9.44
C THR A 100 -7.90 9.16 8.39
N ARG A 101 -8.38 10.41 8.50
CA ARG A 101 -9.40 10.96 7.58
C ARG A 101 -8.82 11.49 6.28
N ASP A 102 -7.53 11.32 6.03
CA ASP A 102 -6.90 11.66 4.76
C ASP A 102 -7.30 10.62 3.71
N LEU A 103 -8.05 11.05 2.70
CA LEU A 103 -8.35 10.22 1.56
C LEU A 103 -7.16 10.22 0.60
N ALA A 104 -6.81 9.04 0.12
CA ALA A 104 -5.80 8.84 -0.89
C ALA A 104 -6.33 7.88 -1.97
N GLU A 105 -5.84 8.06 -3.19
CA GLU A 105 -6.07 7.12 -4.28
C GLU A 105 -5.08 5.96 -4.18
N TYR A 106 -5.54 4.80 -4.62
CA TYR A 106 -4.77 3.57 -4.67
C TYR A 106 -5.08 2.83 -5.95
N CYS A 107 -4.07 2.15 -6.49
CA CYS A 107 -4.27 1.22 -7.58
C CYS A 107 -4.51 -0.17 -7.00
N GLY A 108 -5.74 -0.65 -7.10
CA GLY A 108 -6.14 -1.98 -6.68
C GLY A 108 -5.38 -3.08 -7.42
N CYS A 109 -5.33 -4.25 -6.80
CA CYS A 109 -4.74 -5.44 -7.43
C CYS A 109 -5.56 -5.96 -8.62
N ASP A 110 -6.80 -5.48 -8.77
CA ASP A 110 -7.67 -5.66 -9.94
C ASP A 110 -7.42 -4.64 -11.06
N GLY A 111 -6.44 -3.73 -10.88
CA GLY A 111 -6.14 -2.66 -11.82
C GLY A 111 -7.18 -1.53 -11.82
N GLN A 112 -8.10 -1.50 -10.85
CA GLN A 112 -9.03 -0.39 -10.67
C GLN A 112 -8.49 0.61 -9.64
N THR A 113 -8.70 1.90 -9.93
CA THR A 113 -8.39 2.94 -8.93
C THR A 113 -9.51 2.98 -7.90
N PHE A 114 -9.14 2.99 -6.62
CA PHE A 114 -10.09 3.20 -5.53
C PHE A 114 -9.57 4.25 -4.55
N THR A 115 -10.47 4.83 -3.76
CA THR A 115 -10.14 5.81 -2.73
C THR A 115 -10.31 5.18 -1.35
N GLY A 116 -9.32 5.38 -0.48
CA GLY A 116 -9.31 4.87 0.89
C GLY A 116 -8.60 5.82 1.84
N SER A 117 -8.58 5.49 3.14
CA SER A 117 -7.80 6.25 4.11
C SER A 117 -6.31 6.01 3.91
N GLY A 118 -5.49 7.05 4.12
CA GLY A 118 -4.02 6.97 4.09
C GLY A 118 -3.46 5.84 4.96
N SER A 119 -4.02 5.67 6.16
CA SER A 119 -3.63 4.63 7.11
C SER A 119 -4.42 3.32 6.96
N CYS A 120 -5.52 3.33 6.22
CA CYS A 120 -6.41 2.19 5.99
C CYS A 120 -7.00 2.22 4.57
N PRO A 121 -6.29 1.72 3.56
CA PRO A 121 -6.80 1.66 2.20
C PRO A 121 -8.19 1.01 2.07
N GLY A 122 -8.50 0.00 2.89
CA GLY A 122 -9.75 -0.76 2.83
C GLY A 122 -9.73 -1.88 1.79
N ALA A 123 -8.61 -2.07 1.07
CA ALA A 123 -8.42 -3.15 0.11
C ALA A 123 -6.92 -3.40 -0.13
N ARG A 124 -6.62 -4.54 -0.76
CA ARG A 124 -5.29 -4.81 -1.31
C ARG A 124 -5.01 -3.93 -2.51
N HIS A 125 -3.81 -3.37 -2.56
CA HIS A 125 -3.41 -2.49 -3.64
C HIS A 125 -1.98 -2.78 -4.11
N ALA A 126 -1.76 -2.54 -5.39
CA ALA A 126 -0.47 -2.59 -6.05
C ALA A 126 0.45 -1.49 -5.53
N TYR A 127 -0.04 -0.25 -5.53
CA TYR A 127 0.69 0.94 -5.10
C TYR A 127 -0.29 2.08 -4.77
N ARG A 128 0.21 3.09 -4.06
CA ARG A 128 -0.53 4.33 -3.76
C ARG A 128 -0.52 5.27 -4.96
N GLY A 129 -1.67 5.84 -5.31
CA GLY A 129 -1.93 6.61 -6.52
C GLY A 129 -2.88 5.88 -7.49
N PRO A 130 -3.38 6.55 -8.54
CA PRO A 130 -4.28 5.93 -9.53
C PRO A 130 -3.57 4.87 -10.38
N CYS A 131 -4.33 3.93 -10.96
CA CYS A 131 -3.79 2.82 -11.77
C CYS A 131 -3.20 3.22 -13.12
N THR A 132 -3.54 4.40 -13.65
CA THR A 132 -2.91 4.89 -14.87
C THR A 132 -1.47 5.30 -14.56
N PRO A 133 -0.47 4.76 -15.29
CA PRO A 133 0.91 5.17 -15.14
C PRO A 133 1.02 6.65 -15.51
N ASN A 134 1.11 7.48 -14.48
CA ASN A 134 1.11 8.94 -14.62
C ASN A 134 2.50 9.53 -14.46
N LYS A 135 3.53 8.69 -14.22
CA LYS A 135 4.91 9.16 -14.04
C LYS A 135 5.71 9.02 -15.32
N GLU A 136 6.29 10.13 -15.76
CA GLU A 136 7.24 10.22 -16.86
C GLU A 136 8.60 9.67 -16.44
N ASP A 137 9.44 9.31 -17.41
CA ASP A 137 10.81 8.91 -17.12
C ASP A 137 11.58 10.06 -16.45
N GLY A 138 12.32 9.75 -15.38
CA GLY A 138 12.97 10.73 -14.50
C GLY A 138 12.18 11.07 -13.23
N GLU A 139 10.91 10.67 -13.11
CA GLU A 139 10.11 10.92 -11.90
C GLU A 139 10.28 9.83 -10.84
N PRO A 140 10.27 10.15 -9.53
CA PRO A 140 10.46 9.16 -8.48
C PRO A 140 9.30 8.16 -8.42
N CYS A 141 9.58 6.88 -8.22
CA CYS A 141 8.59 5.80 -8.20
C CYS A 141 8.87 4.82 -7.05
N SER A 142 7.81 4.11 -6.63
CA SER A 142 7.94 3.00 -5.68
C SER A 142 7.60 1.65 -6.31
N ASP A 143 7.04 1.64 -7.52
CA ASP A 143 6.64 0.46 -8.28
C ASP A 143 6.74 0.78 -9.79
N GLY A 144 7.19 -0.18 -10.60
CA GLY A 144 7.33 0.01 -12.06
C GLY A 144 6.03 0.36 -12.77
N ARG A 145 4.89 -0.08 -12.23
CA ARG A 145 3.55 0.21 -12.77
C ARG A 145 3.14 1.68 -12.61
N GLN A 146 3.85 2.46 -11.79
CA GLN A 146 3.64 3.91 -11.72
C GLN A 146 4.20 4.63 -12.95
N CYS A 147 5.20 4.02 -13.60
CA CYS A 147 5.99 4.62 -14.66
C CYS A 147 5.40 4.31 -16.02
N ARG A 148 5.41 5.30 -16.92
CA ARG A 148 5.01 5.08 -18.32
C ARG A 148 5.90 4.04 -19.02
N SER A 149 7.18 3.98 -18.65
CA SER A 149 8.12 2.94 -19.10
C SER A 149 7.82 1.55 -18.53
N GLY A 150 6.92 1.44 -17.54
CA GLY A 150 6.63 0.19 -16.82
C GLY A 150 7.75 -0.27 -15.88
N GLN A 151 8.78 0.55 -15.70
CA GLN A 151 9.99 0.24 -14.95
C GLN A 151 10.33 1.35 -13.96
N CYS A 152 10.64 0.94 -12.73
CA CYS A 152 11.08 1.83 -11.66
C CYS A 152 12.53 1.47 -11.33
N VAL A 153 13.47 2.36 -11.67
CA VAL A 153 14.91 2.12 -11.75
C VAL A 153 15.68 3.10 -10.87
N GLY A 154 16.74 2.69 -10.17
CA GLY A 154 17.56 3.63 -9.40
C GLY A 154 18.52 2.96 -8.43
N GLU A 155 19.69 3.57 -8.26
CA GLU A 155 20.65 3.27 -7.19
C GLU A 155 20.09 3.85 -5.89
N GLY A 156 19.88 3.02 -4.86
CA GLY A 156 19.26 3.47 -3.60
C GLY A 156 17.95 2.79 -3.21
N LEU A 157 17.48 1.78 -3.96
CA LEU A 157 16.73 0.67 -3.34
C LEU A 157 17.61 -0.12 -2.34
N GLU A 158 18.90 0.20 -2.28
CA GLU A 158 19.92 -0.37 -1.39
C GLU A 158 19.69 -0.16 0.12
N GLY A 159 18.57 0.47 0.48
CA GLY A 159 18.07 0.46 1.83
C GLY A 159 16.72 -0.23 1.83
N CYS A 160 16.59 -1.28 2.63
CA CYS A 160 15.29 -1.82 3.08
C CYS A 160 14.51 -0.82 3.96
N SER A 161 14.78 0.47 3.78
CA SER A 161 14.06 1.59 4.34
C SER A 161 12.81 1.84 3.49
N LYS A 162 11.69 2.08 4.17
CA LYS A 162 10.38 2.36 3.54
C LYS A 162 10.36 3.64 2.69
N THR A 163 11.46 4.40 2.65
CA THR A 163 11.59 5.68 1.94
C THR A 163 12.43 5.61 0.67
N ALA A 164 13.02 4.45 0.35
CA ALA A 164 13.75 4.28 -0.89
C ALA A 164 12.78 4.34 -2.08
N LEU A 165 12.90 5.38 -2.90
CA LEU A 165 12.17 5.55 -4.15
C LEU A 165 13.15 5.33 -5.30
N GLY A 166 12.74 4.51 -6.28
CA GLY A 166 13.41 4.49 -7.59
C GLY A 166 12.99 5.70 -8.42
N VAL A 167 13.34 5.70 -9.68
CA VAL A 167 13.02 6.70 -10.70
C VAL A 167 12.47 6.00 -11.93
N CYS A 168 11.41 6.51 -12.53
CA CYS A 168 10.86 5.94 -13.75
C CYS A 168 11.88 6.01 -14.88
N GLY A 169 12.04 4.95 -15.65
CA GLY A 169 13.01 4.93 -16.73
C GLY A 169 13.21 3.55 -17.31
N VAL A 170 13.84 3.48 -18.47
CA VAL A 170 14.27 2.21 -19.05
C VAL A 170 15.70 1.91 -18.59
N ALA A 171 15.90 0.81 -17.88
CA ALA A 171 17.25 0.32 -17.67
C ALA A 171 17.65 -0.62 -18.80
N THR A 172 18.81 -0.38 -19.38
CA THR A 172 19.45 -1.33 -20.29
C THR A 172 20.01 -2.48 -19.47
N CYS A 173 19.28 -3.59 -19.42
CA CYS A 173 19.81 -4.84 -18.88
C CYS A 173 21.06 -5.27 -19.65
N THR A 174 22.21 -5.27 -19.00
CA THR A 174 23.40 -6.01 -19.39
C THR A 174 23.31 -7.44 -18.84
N ALA A 175 23.85 -8.43 -19.56
CA ALA A 175 23.66 -9.86 -19.25
C ALA A 175 24.58 -10.38 -18.13
N ASP A 176 25.17 -9.50 -17.32
CA ASP A 176 26.10 -9.80 -16.24
C ASP A 176 25.34 -10.30 -15.00
N GLU A 177 25.31 -11.62 -14.80
CA GLU A 177 24.83 -12.21 -13.54
C GLU A 177 25.80 -11.89 -12.40
N GLU A 178 25.32 -11.13 -11.44
CA GLU A 178 26.02 -10.84 -10.20
C GLU A 178 25.22 -11.25 -8.97
N THR A 179 25.94 -11.44 -7.86
CA THR A 179 25.33 -11.79 -6.58
C THR A 179 24.85 -10.53 -5.85
N TYR A 180 23.58 -10.55 -5.48
CA TYR A 180 22.94 -9.50 -4.69
C TYR A 180 22.41 -10.07 -3.38
N CYS A 181 22.36 -9.23 -2.36
CA CYS A 181 21.58 -9.53 -1.17
C CYS A 181 20.18 -8.91 -1.29
N SER A 182 19.15 -9.69 -0.96
CA SER A 182 17.78 -9.17 -0.84
C SER A 182 17.51 -8.58 0.55
N CYS A 183 16.40 -7.86 0.70
CA CYS A 183 16.03 -7.25 1.97
C CYS A 183 15.75 -8.22 3.12
N ASN A 184 15.60 -9.51 2.82
CA ASN A 184 15.41 -10.57 3.81
C ASN A 184 16.73 -11.34 4.05
N ASN A 185 17.88 -10.72 3.80
CA ASN A 185 19.21 -11.31 3.91
C ASN A 185 19.39 -12.63 3.11
N THR A 186 18.70 -12.76 1.99
CA THR A 186 18.78 -13.94 1.11
C THR A 186 19.57 -13.58 -0.15
N PRO A 187 20.65 -14.33 -0.48
CA PRO A 187 21.43 -14.09 -1.70
C PRO A 187 20.65 -14.48 -2.95
N MET A 188 20.82 -13.73 -4.04
CA MET A 188 20.24 -14.02 -5.35
C MET A 188 21.20 -13.66 -6.48
N GLN A 189 21.23 -14.48 -7.54
CA GLN A 189 21.96 -14.22 -8.79
C GLN A 189 21.04 -13.46 -9.76
N ARG A 190 21.45 -12.26 -10.19
CA ARG A 190 20.65 -11.38 -11.06
C ARG A 190 21.54 -10.62 -12.01
N SER A 191 21.00 -10.30 -13.19
CA SER A 191 21.62 -9.31 -14.08
C SER A 191 21.80 -8.01 -13.30
N GLY A 192 23.02 -7.48 -13.28
CA GLY A 192 23.35 -6.34 -12.42
C GLY A 192 22.71 -5.01 -12.81
N SER A 193 21.95 -5.04 -13.89
CA SER A 193 21.37 -3.89 -14.59
C SER A 193 19.91 -4.13 -14.98
N CYS A 194 19.29 -5.21 -14.48
CA CYS A 194 17.84 -5.42 -14.59
C CYS A 194 17.11 -5.02 -13.29
N PRO A 195 16.46 -3.84 -13.23
CA PRO A 195 15.99 -3.20 -12.00
C PRO A 195 14.56 -3.58 -11.57
N ASN A 196 13.89 -4.52 -12.23
CA ASN A 196 12.48 -4.82 -11.91
C ASN A 196 12.26 -5.55 -10.57
N ARG A 197 13.23 -5.56 -9.65
CA ARG A 197 13.08 -6.09 -8.28
C ARG A 197 13.87 -5.23 -7.29
N GLN A 198 13.34 -5.06 -6.07
CA GLN A 198 14.04 -4.39 -4.97
C GLN A 198 15.31 -5.20 -4.61
N PHE A 199 16.48 -4.60 -4.74
CA PHE A 199 17.76 -5.15 -4.28
C PHE A 199 18.16 -4.45 -2.99
N ALA A 200 18.67 -5.18 -1.99
CA ALA A 200 19.17 -4.55 -0.77
C ALA A 200 20.60 -4.03 -0.93
N TYR A 201 21.47 -4.71 -1.69
CA TYR A 201 22.79 -4.20 -2.10
C TYR A 201 23.48 -5.21 -3.03
N ARG A 202 24.42 -4.72 -3.85
CA ARG A 202 25.32 -5.53 -4.68
C ARG A 202 26.40 -6.17 -3.80
N GLY A 203 26.54 -7.49 -3.84
CA GLY A 203 27.50 -8.24 -3.01
C GLY A 203 26.88 -9.36 -2.17
N PRO A 204 27.71 -10.16 -1.47
CA PRO A 204 27.25 -11.23 -0.59
C PRO A 204 26.53 -10.65 0.62
N CYS A 205 25.52 -11.37 1.13
CA CYS A 205 24.82 -10.97 2.34
C CYS A 205 25.77 -10.92 3.55
N GLU A 206 25.97 -9.74 4.15
CA GLU A 206 26.66 -9.59 5.44
C GLU A 206 25.68 -9.97 6.56
N GLY A 207 26.06 -10.96 7.38
CA GLY A 207 25.26 -11.51 8.47
C GLY A 207 25.69 -11.04 9.85
#